data_AF-A0A952WH16-F1
#
_entry.id   AF-A0A952WH16-F1
#
_cell.length_a   1.000
_cell.length_b   1.000
_cell.length_c   1.000
_cell.angle_alpha   90.00
_cell.angle_beta   90.00
_cell.angle_gamma   90.00
#
_symmetry.space_group_name_H-M   'P 1'
#
loop_
_entity.id
_entity.type
_entity.pdbx_description
1 polymer ?
#
loop_
_entity_poly.entity_id
_entity_poly.type
_entity_poly.pdbx_seq_one_letter_code
_entity_poly.pdbx_strand_id
1 'polypeptide(L)'
;MHRVIRFVWPALIVCAAMACGARTASAQTAPDGNAHPAAEPIAREAAELPSAFGEAKPIGHSPSIADNHAFASKLDLEPLRSLAVWHDGRVKIFDTLARETVLKLTGKRSYFDVVATDGAKVDSSGLPSGAGKKLSYDPIFTLLDLIIDPAYYYDKPLLAVDYLPLRRAFLEAAFPKDEAVAERWLKLQRISPRMVNDFGVKIAEEYSAEAPYREALNRLDQQLEMWRLSKANMMLVAPDSAEKPWLHVSQLPPSSPVRAAAASLGQAWRDRDAAKANAAIATLASELPKINPAQYPTSRRSLELAYNRSGAFEWGMWAYFLSFLTLVLGFGTGRRWLINFGIATLVVAIGMHAFGFITRCIIAERFAIQNQFESMTGLSLFAAIVGFVILVFKRQYLFGAAAAGVGFLVLITATQTAIPGQSIEREAAILNTSILLKYHVTTVLVSYGLISLGFIVSSFYLVTHYAAKFRGASGATVVAQVALGSANGPTITVQESAPEFSPARQKTLDELDTAQMTVLQLAFWTLGVGILLGAWWADHSWGRWWAFDPKETWALITWIVYLIVIHVRLTTGKNKGLVTAWLSVVGFFVMLWTYFGVNLLLPGLHAYA
;
A
#
# COMPACT_ATOMS: atom_id res chain seq x y z
N MET A 1 33.56 11.16 -14.13
CA MET A 1 33.03 11.74 -12.86
C MET A 1 32.25 13.03 -13.10
N HIS A 2 32.84 14.09 -13.69
CA HIS A 2 32.14 15.38 -13.92
C HIS A 2 30.88 15.33 -14.81
N ARG A 3 30.78 14.36 -15.73
CA ARG A 3 29.64 14.25 -16.68
C ARG A 3 28.40 13.52 -16.14
N VAL A 4 28.39 12.99 -14.92
CA VAL A 4 27.18 12.33 -14.36
C VAL A 4 26.51 13.24 -13.34
N ILE A 5 27.33 13.85 -12.47
CA ILE A 5 26.88 14.87 -11.50
C ILE A 5 26.22 16.05 -12.23
N ARG A 6 26.73 16.47 -13.39
CA ARG A 6 26.13 17.55 -14.20
C ARG A 6 24.71 17.29 -14.72
N PHE A 7 24.22 16.05 -14.77
CA PHE A 7 22.91 15.72 -15.38
C PHE A 7 21.89 15.14 -14.40
N VAL A 8 22.34 14.52 -13.31
CA VAL A 8 21.45 14.10 -12.21
C VAL A 8 20.93 15.32 -11.45
N TRP A 9 21.76 16.35 -11.26
CA TRP A 9 21.35 17.61 -10.63
C TRP A 9 20.20 18.31 -11.36
N PRO A 10 20.22 18.49 -12.70
CA PRO A 10 19.08 18.98 -13.45
C PRO A 10 17.80 18.15 -13.28
N ALA A 11 17.88 16.83 -13.22
CA ALA A 11 16.70 15.98 -13.03
C ALA A 11 16.12 16.12 -11.60
N LEU A 12 16.98 16.22 -10.59
CA LEU A 12 16.59 16.54 -9.20
C LEU A 12 16.05 17.96 -9.07
N ILE A 13 16.62 18.93 -9.80
CA ILE A 13 16.14 20.31 -9.86
C ILE A 13 14.80 20.38 -10.61
N VAL A 14 14.58 19.58 -11.65
CA VAL A 14 13.27 19.50 -12.33
C VAL A 14 12.23 18.85 -11.41
N CYS A 15 12.59 17.81 -10.66
CA CYS A 15 11.69 17.24 -9.65
C CYS A 15 11.39 18.23 -8.51
N ALA A 16 12.40 18.97 -8.04
CA ALA A 16 12.24 20.04 -7.06
C ALA A 16 11.44 21.23 -7.63
N ALA A 17 11.64 21.60 -8.90
CA ALA A 17 10.92 22.66 -9.58
C ALA A 17 9.46 22.28 -9.87
N MET A 18 9.18 21.01 -10.14
CA MET A 18 7.81 20.48 -10.20
C MET A 18 7.14 20.52 -8.81
N ALA A 19 7.90 20.38 -7.73
CA ALA A 19 7.41 20.62 -6.37
C ALA A 19 7.23 22.11 -6.05
N CYS A 20 8.03 23.01 -6.64
CA CYS A 20 7.92 24.46 -6.49
C CYS A 20 6.84 25.11 -7.38
N GLY A 21 6.18 24.35 -8.27
CA GLY A 21 5.13 24.86 -9.17
C GLY A 21 3.76 25.08 -8.51
N ALA A 22 3.60 24.73 -7.23
CA ALA A 22 2.40 25.08 -6.47
C ALA A 22 2.42 26.58 -6.16
N ARG A 23 1.44 27.31 -6.69
CA ARG A 23 1.33 28.77 -6.55
C ARG A 23 1.39 29.19 -5.07
N THR A 24 2.20 30.22 -4.81
CA THR A 24 2.26 30.96 -3.56
C THR A 24 0.89 31.51 -3.18
N ALA A 25 0.41 31.16 -1.98
CA ALA A 25 -0.55 31.96 -1.23
C ALA A 25 0.16 32.48 0.03
N SER A 26 -0.15 33.72 0.38
CA SER A 26 0.42 34.52 1.47
C SER A 26 0.52 33.76 2.80
N ALA A 27 1.63 34.00 3.52
CA ALA A 27 1.80 33.58 4.90
C ALA A 27 0.60 34.00 5.76
N GLN A 28 0.00 33.02 6.43
CA GLN A 28 -0.85 33.23 7.61
C GLN A 28 -0.16 32.60 8.80
N THR A 29 -0.09 33.35 9.89
CA THR A 29 0.16 32.88 11.25
C THR A 29 -0.76 31.70 11.56
N ALA A 30 -0.24 30.66 12.23
CA ALA A 30 -1.05 29.53 12.68
C ALA A 30 -2.23 30.03 13.54
N PRO A 31 -3.50 29.87 13.10
CA PRO A 31 -4.65 30.08 13.96
C PRO A 31 -4.86 28.83 14.84
N ASP A 32 -5.73 28.91 15.84
CA ASP A 32 -6.19 27.80 16.71
C ASP A 32 -6.82 26.64 15.92
N GLY A 33 -6.00 25.93 15.14
CA GLY A 33 -6.39 25.13 13.98
C GLY A 33 -5.77 23.74 13.94
N ASN A 34 -5.42 23.18 15.11
CA ASN A 34 -5.33 21.72 15.27
C ASN A 34 -6.73 21.05 15.22
N ALA A 35 -7.80 21.83 15.10
CA ALA A 35 -9.17 21.35 14.99
C ALA A 35 -9.63 21.29 13.52
N HIS A 36 -9.05 20.39 12.74
CA HIS A 36 -9.89 19.71 11.74
C HIS A 36 -10.47 18.48 12.44
N PRO A 37 -11.79 18.21 12.34
CA PRO A 37 -12.35 16.98 12.92
C PRO A 37 -11.55 15.79 12.38
N ALA A 38 -11.24 14.84 13.25
CA ALA A 38 -10.55 13.62 12.88
C ALA A 38 -11.24 12.98 11.66
N ALA A 39 -10.49 12.24 10.86
CA ALA A 39 -11.03 11.33 9.85
C ALA A 39 -12.19 10.54 10.47
N GLU A 40 -13.43 10.89 10.15
CA GLU A 40 -14.60 10.22 10.68
C GLU A 40 -14.98 9.13 9.68
N PRO A 41 -14.80 7.84 10.03
CA PRO A 41 -15.14 6.73 9.15
C PRO A 41 -16.65 6.62 8.89
N ILE A 42 -17.46 7.39 9.63
CA ILE A 42 -18.90 7.50 9.52
C ILE A 42 -19.25 8.95 9.86
N ALA A 43 -20.04 9.62 9.04
CA ALA A 43 -20.53 10.95 9.39
C ALA A 43 -21.41 10.85 10.64
N ARG A 44 -20.89 11.21 11.82
CA ARG A 44 -21.62 11.03 13.09
C ARG A 44 -22.93 11.80 13.12
N GLU A 45 -22.95 12.99 12.51
CA GLU A 45 -24.16 13.80 12.33
C GLU A 45 -25.24 13.08 11.50
N ALA A 46 -24.85 12.17 10.62
CA ALA A 46 -25.80 11.38 9.82
C ALA A 46 -26.29 10.11 10.52
N ALA A 47 -25.68 9.70 11.64
CA ALA A 47 -26.09 8.52 12.40
C ALA A 47 -27.51 8.67 13.00
N GLU A 48 -27.85 9.88 13.40
CA GLU A 48 -29.16 10.24 13.98
C GLU A 48 -30.25 10.44 12.91
N LEU A 49 -29.87 10.53 11.63
CA LEU A 49 -30.81 10.74 10.55
C LEU A 49 -31.61 9.46 10.21
N PRO A 50 -32.86 9.62 9.73
CA PRO A 50 -33.64 8.50 9.26
C PRO A 50 -33.03 7.89 7.99
N SER A 51 -33.22 6.58 7.82
CA SER A 51 -32.74 5.85 6.65
C SER A 51 -33.35 6.42 5.36
N ALA A 52 -32.50 6.68 4.36
CA ALA A 52 -32.95 7.10 3.04
C ALA A 52 -33.71 5.99 2.27
N PHE A 53 -33.51 4.73 2.67
CA PHE A 53 -34.09 3.55 2.03
C PHE A 53 -35.29 2.97 2.81
N GLY A 54 -35.74 3.65 3.86
CA GLY A 54 -36.73 3.12 4.81
C GLY A 54 -36.13 2.15 5.83
N GLU A 55 -36.99 1.61 6.68
CA GLU A 55 -36.59 0.76 7.80
C GLU A 55 -36.06 -0.60 7.35
N ALA A 56 -35.03 -1.08 8.07
CA ALA A 56 -34.46 -2.40 7.85
C ALA A 56 -35.44 -3.50 8.28
N LYS A 57 -35.27 -4.71 7.72
CA LYS A 57 -36.01 -5.87 8.20
C LYS A 57 -35.56 -6.24 9.63
N PRO A 58 -36.46 -6.74 10.49
CA PRO A 58 -36.06 -7.32 11.76
C PRO A 58 -35.10 -8.50 11.59
N ILE A 59 -34.23 -8.71 12.56
CA ILE A 59 -33.35 -9.90 12.63
C ILE A 59 -34.21 -11.17 12.54
N GLY A 60 -33.73 -12.17 11.81
CA GLY A 60 -34.42 -13.45 11.60
C GLY A 60 -35.36 -13.51 10.39
N HIS A 61 -35.57 -12.40 9.68
CA HIS A 61 -36.41 -12.33 8.46
C HIS A 61 -35.59 -12.14 7.17
N SER A 62 -34.35 -12.62 7.18
CA SER A 62 -33.41 -12.47 6.07
C SER A 62 -33.63 -13.53 4.99
N PRO A 63 -33.40 -13.20 3.70
CA PRO A 63 -33.53 -14.16 2.61
C PRO A 63 -32.49 -15.28 2.70
N SER A 64 -32.72 -16.38 1.96
CA SER A 64 -31.70 -17.41 1.78
C SER A 64 -30.49 -16.85 1.01
N ILE A 65 -29.33 -17.50 1.16
CA ILE A 65 -28.12 -17.15 0.40
C ILE A 65 -28.38 -17.23 -1.11
N ALA A 66 -29.12 -18.27 -1.55
CA ALA A 66 -29.45 -18.48 -2.95
C ALA A 66 -30.30 -17.34 -3.50
N ASP A 67 -31.35 -16.92 -2.77
CA ASP A 67 -32.21 -15.82 -3.18
C ASP A 67 -31.46 -14.48 -3.20
N ASN A 68 -30.62 -14.22 -2.19
CA ASN A 68 -29.83 -12.99 -2.14
C ASN A 68 -28.85 -12.90 -3.30
N HIS A 69 -28.16 -14.01 -3.63
CA HIS A 69 -27.24 -14.07 -4.76
C HIS A 69 -27.97 -13.98 -6.11
N ALA A 70 -29.14 -14.62 -6.24
CA ALA A 70 -29.95 -14.52 -7.45
C ALA A 70 -30.44 -13.09 -7.69
N PHE A 71 -30.87 -12.40 -6.63
CA PHE A 71 -31.21 -10.98 -6.68
C PHE A 71 -30.00 -10.12 -7.07
N ALA A 72 -28.86 -10.30 -6.41
CA ALA A 72 -27.62 -9.57 -6.72
C ALA A 72 -27.21 -9.70 -8.19
N SER A 73 -27.34 -10.89 -8.77
CA SER A 73 -26.96 -11.16 -10.17
C SER A 73 -27.83 -10.44 -11.23
N LYS A 74 -29.02 -9.97 -10.84
CA LYS A 74 -29.97 -9.29 -11.73
C LYS A 74 -29.88 -7.76 -11.67
N LEU A 75 -29.05 -7.22 -10.78
CA LEU A 75 -28.92 -5.78 -10.58
C LEU A 75 -27.89 -5.18 -11.55
N ASP A 76 -28.25 -4.04 -12.14
CA ASP A 76 -27.31 -3.18 -12.86
C ASP A 76 -26.81 -2.08 -11.92
N LEU A 77 -25.61 -2.28 -11.37
CA LEU A 77 -24.97 -1.36 -10.43
C LEU A 77 -24.02 -0.37 -11.13
N GLU A 78 -23.82 -0.50 -12.44
CA GLU A 78 -22.90 0.36 -13.20
C GLU A 78 -23.25 1.85 -13.07
N PRO A 79 -24.54 2.28 -13.11
CA PRO A 79 -24.90 3.68 -12.96
C PRO A 79 -24.47 4.29 -11.61
N LEU A 80 -24.37 3.49 -10.55
CA LEU A 80 -24.00 3.99 -9.22
C LEU A 80 -22.49 4.18 -9.05
N ARG A 81 -21.65 3.46 -9.81
CA ARG A 81 -20.19 3.40 -9.55
C ARG A 81 -19.53 4.76 -9.47
N SER A 82 -19.96 5.69 -10.33
CA SER A 82 -19.39 7.03 -10.45
C SER A 82 -20.14 8.10 -9.65
N LEU A 83 -21.18 7.74 -8.86
CA LEU A 83 -21.87 8.72 -8.01
C LEU A 83 -20.92 9.29 -6.96
N ALA A 84 -20.98 10.60 -6.73
CA ALA A 84 -20.16 11.25 -5.71
C ALA A 84 -20.79 11.03 -4.33
N VAL A 85 -19.95 10.74 -3.35
CA VAL A 85 -20.30 10.61 -1.95
C VAL A 85 -19.26 11.33 -1.11
N TRP A 86 -19.70 12.12 -0.14
CA TRP A 86 -18.82 12.67 0.87
C TRP A 86 -18.61 11.65 1.98
N HIS A 87 -17.36 11.28 2.22
CA HIS A 87 -17.03 10.33 3.26
C HIS A 87 -15.60 10.52 3.71
N ASP A 88 -15.38 10.51 5.03
CA ASP A 88 -14.04 10.59 5.63
C ASP A 88 -13.26 11.84 5.18
N GLY A 89 -13.95 12.98 5.19
CA GLY A 89 -13.37 14.29 4.91
C GLY A 89 -13.02 14.58 3.44
N ARG A 90 -13.44 13.74 2.49
CA ARG A 90 -13.31 14.01 1.04
C ARG A 90 -14.53 13.56 0.25
N VAL A 91 -14.67 14.12 -0.95
CA VAL A 91 -15.56 13.55 -1.97
C VAL A 91 -14.86 12.37 -2.63
N LYS A 92 -15.54 11.23 -2.69
CA LYS A 92 -15.11 10.02 -3.41
C LYS A 92 -16.23 9.52 -4.32
N ILE A 93 -15.93 8.54 -5.17
CA ILE A 93 -17.00 7.82 -5.88
C ILE A 93 -17.58 6.69 -5.02
N PHE A 94 -18.83 6.35 -5.27
CA PHE A 94 -19.56 5.31 -4.54
C PHE A 94 -18.87 3.93 -4.64
N ASP A 95 -18.24 3.62 -5.79
CA ASP A 95 -17.42 2.42 -5.96
C ASP A 95 -16.23 2.39 -4.99
N THR A 96 -15.56 3.52 -4.75
CA THR A 96 -14.44 3.61 -3.79
C THR A 96 -14.95 3.39 -2.36
N LEU A 97 -16.03 4.08 -1.98
CA LEU A 97 -16.64 3.89 -0.67
C LEU A 97 -16.97 2.43 -0.42
N ALA A 98 -17.64 1.79 -1.38
CA ALA A 98 -18.03 0.39 -1.26
C ALA A 98 -16.84 -0.56 -1.10
N ARG A 99 -15.78 -0.38 -1.91
CA ARG A 99 -14.55 -1.19 -1.81
C ARG A 99 -13.84 -1.00 -0.46
N GLU A 100 -13.72 0.25 -0.01
CA GLU A 100 -13.07 0.57 1.27
C GLU A 100 -13.87 -0.01 2.44
N THR A 101 -15.19 0.16 2.47
CA THR A 101 -16.05 -0.36 3.54
C THR A 101 -16.03 -1.89 3.57
N VAL A 102 -16.14 -2.56 2.42
CA VAL A 102 -16.10 -4.03 2.35
C VAL A 102 -14.73 -4.57 2.75
N LEU A 103 -13.64 -3.91 2.36
CA LEU A 103 -12.30 -4.29 2.78
C LEU A 103 -12.10 -4.10 4.29
N LYS A 104 -12.52 -2.95 4.84
CA LYS A 104 -12.40 -2.64 6.28
C LYS A 104 -13.23 -3.61 7.13
N LEU A 105 -14.44 -3.97 6.71
CA LEU A 105 -15.30 -4.91 7.43
C LEU A 105 -14.81 -6.36 7.29
N THR A 106 -14.52 -6.79 6.06
CA THR A 106 -14.39 -8.22 5.73
C THR A 106 -12.96 -8.71 5.53
N GLY A 107 -11.98 -7.80 5.55
CA GLY A 107 -10.57 -8.08 5.25
C GLY A 107 -10.31 -8.58 3.83
N LYS A 108 -11.32 -8.54 2.94
CA LYS A 108 -11.24 -8.99 1.54
C LYS A 108 -11.87 -7.94 0.63
N ARG A 109 -11.50 -7.96 -0.65
CA ARG A 109 -11.97 -7.00 -1.67
C ARG A 109 -13.45 -7.13 -2.01
N SER A 110 -14.03 -8.29 -1.73
CA SER A 110 -15.45 -8.58 -1.91
C SER A 110 -15.93 -9.44 -0.76
N TYR A 111 -17.17 -9.22 -0.35
CA TYR A 111 -17.88 -10.15 0.51
C TYR A 111 -18.23 -11.41 -0.28
N PHE A 112 -18.28 -12.55 0.41
CA PHE A 112 -18.72 -13.79 -0.18
C PHE A 112 -19.42 -14.65 0.87
N ASP A 113 -20.48 -15.31 0.45
CA ASP A 113 -21.10 -16.39 1.19
C ASP A 113 -20.47 -17.74 0.78
N VAL A 114 -20.58 -18.74 1.66
CA VAL A 114 -20.12 -20.11 1.37
C VAL A 114 -21.32 -21.03 1.41
N VAL A 115 -21.59 -21.70 0.30
CA VAL A 115 -22.70 -22.67 0.19
C VAL A 115 -22.18 -24.08 0.01
N ALA A 116 -22.94 -25.06 0.49
CA ALA A 116 -22.67 -26.46 0.23
C ALA A 116 -22.68 -26.77 -1.27
N THR A 117 -21.72 -27.57 -1.73
CA THR A 117 -21.80 -28.24 -3.04
C THR A 117 -22.75 -29.44 -2.92
N ASP A 118 -23.33 -29.88 -4.04
CA ASP A 118 -24.36 -30.93 -4.04
C ASP A 118 -23.93 -32.16 -3.23
N GLY A 119 -24.72 -32.49 -2.20
CA GLY A 119 -24.47 -33.61 -1.28
C GLY A 119 -23.65 -33.27 -0.02
N ALA A 120 -23.08 -32.08 0.12
CA ALA A 120 -22.38 -31.67 1.34
C ALA A 120 -23.37 -31.23 2.42
N LYS A 121 -23.20 -31.76 3.65
CA LYS A 121 -24.02 -31.35 4.80
C LYS A 121 -23.66 -29.94 5.25
N VAL A 122 -24.67 -29.19 5.71
CA VAL A 122 -24.50 -27.89 6.38
C VAL A 122 -24.41 -28.12 7.89
N ASP A 123 -23.51 -27.42 8.56
CA ASP A 123 -23.33 -27.50 10.00
C ASP A 123 -24.31 -26.60 10.78
N SER A 124 -24.20 -26.63 12.11
CA SER A 124 -25.04 -25.84 13.03
C SER A 124 -24.89 -24.33 12.86
N SER A 125 -23.82 -23.86 12.21
CA SER A 125 -23.56 -22.44 11.93
C SER A 125 -23.99 -22.00 10.53
N GLY A 126 -24.55 -22.91 9.72
CA GLY A 126 -24.93 -22.63 8.34
C GLY A 126 -23.79 -22.74 7.33
N LEU A 127 -22.60 -23.19 7.73
CA LEU A 127 -21.47 -23.42 6.84
C LEU A 127 -21.43 -24.87 6.34
N PRO A 128 -20.92 -25.13 5.12
CA PRO A 128 -20.75 -26.49 4.65
C PRO A 128 -19.64 -27.22 5.42
N SER A 129 -19.94 -28.46 5.82
CA SER A 129 -19.00 -29.37 6.49
C SER A 129 -17.91 -29.93 5.57
N GLY A 130 -18.05 -29.77 4.24
CA GLY A 130 -17.13 -30.25 3.21
C GLY A 130 -16.72 -29.16 2.21
N ALA A 131 -16.55 -29.52 0.93
CA ALA A 131 -16.22 -28.55 -0.12
C ALA A 131 -17.34 -27.51 -0.28
N GLY A 132 -17.04 -26.25 0.02
CA GLY A 132 -17.96 -25.13 -0.12
C GLY A 132 -17.69 -24.34 -1.41
N LYS A 133 -18.75 -23.90 -2.09
CA LYS A 133 -18.65 -22.94 -3.19
C LYS A 133 -18.76 -21.52 -2.63
N LYS A 134 -17.82 -20.66 -3.03
CA LYS A 134 -17.88 -19.22 -2.69
C LYS A 134 -18.79 -18.49 -3.68
N LEU A 135 -19.75 -17.75 -3.14
CA LEU A 135 -20.63 -16.86 -3.89
C LEU A 135 -20.23 -15.42 -3.57
N SER A 136 -19.49 -14.80 -4.47
CA SER A 136 -18.96 -13.44 -4.28
C SER A 136 -19.97 -12.39 -4.72
N TYR A 137 -20.01 -11.27 -4.00
CA TYR A 137 -20.89 -10.14 -4.30
C TYR A 137 -20.09 -8.93 -4.80
N ASP A 138 -20.73 -8.09 -5.61
CA ASP A 138 -20.18 -6.79 -5.96
C ASP A 138 -20.02 -5.94 -4.67
N PRO A 139 -18.93 -5.16 -4.51
CA PRO A 139 -18.77 -4.28 -3.36
C PRO A 139 -19.94 -3.31 -3.17
N ILE A 140 -20.48 -2.72 -4.25
CA ILE A 140 -21.62 -1.80 -4.19
C ILE A 140 -22.87 -2.54 -3.73
N PHE A 141 -23.09 -3.77 -4.21
CA PHE A 141 -24.17 -4.61 -3.71
C PHE A 141 -24.05 -4.80 -2.21
N THR A 142 -22.86 -5.21 -1.75
CA THR A 142 -22.60 -5.49 -0.34
C THR A 142 -22.83 -4.24 0.51
N LEU A 143 -22.32 -3.07 0.09
CA LEU A 143 -22.54 -1.80 0.79
C LEU A 143 -24.03 -1.47 0.90
N LEU A 144 -24.77 -1.53 -0.21
CA LEU A 144 -26.21 -1.24 -0.21
C LEU A 144 -27.00 -2.26 0.62
N ASP A 145 -26.67 -3.53 0.54
CA ASP A 145 -27.33 -4.59 1.32
C ASP A 145 -27.03 -4.43 2.82
N LEU A 146 -25.82 -4.00 3.21
CA LEU A 146 -25.48 -3.62 4.59
C LEU A 146 -26.27 -2.40 5.08
N ILE A 147 -26.66 -1.50 4.19
CA ILE A 147 -27.44 -0.30 4.53
C ILE A 147 -28.93 -0.62 4.61
N ILE A 148 -29.45 -1.42 3.67
CA ILE A 148 -30.88 -1.65 3.48
C ILE A 148 -31.38 -2.87 4.27
N ASP A 149 -30.56 -3.93 4.36
CA ASP A 149 -30.86 -5.19 5.04
C ASP A 149 -29.67 -5.67 5.91
N PRO A 150 -29.19 -4.87 6.88
CA PRO A 150 -28.06 -5.24 7.75
C PRO A 150 -28.30 -6.54 8.52
N ALA A 151 -29.57 -6.92 8.75
CA ALA A 151 -29.98 -8.13 9.42
C ALA A 151 -29.47 -9.40 8.73
N TYR A 152 -29.34 -9.39 7.39
CA TYR A 152 -28.79 -10.52 6.63
C TYR A 152 -27.40 -10.95 7.12
N TYR A 153 -26.60 -10.01 7.63
CA TYR A 153 -25.22 -10.25 8.02
C TYR A 153 -25.05 -10.56 9.52
N TYR A 154 -26.11 -10.48 10.32
CA TYR A 154 -26.04 -10.57 11.78
C TYR A 154 -25.38 -11.86 12.28
N ASP A 155 -25.74 -13.00 11.68
CA ASP A 155 -25.22 -14.33 12.01
C ASP A 155 -24.09 -14.79 11.05
N LYS A 156 -23.67 -13.95 10.10
CA LYS A 156 -22.75 -14.35 9.03
C LYS A 156 -21.29 -14.00 9.31
N PRO A 157 -20.32 -14.70 8.70
CA PRO A 157 -18.90 -14.32 8.76
C PRO A 157 -18.64 -12.99 8.03
N LEU A 158 -18.85 -11.87 8.73
CA LEU A 158 -18.70 -10.51 8.21
C LEU A 158 -17.39 -9.86 8.68
N LEU A 159 -17.13 -9.86 9.99
CA LEU A 159 -16.11 -9.04 10.63
C LEU A 159 -14.76 -9.75 10.63
N ALA A 160 -13.76 -9.19 9.95
CA ALA A 160 -12.41 -9.74 9.89
C ALA A 160 -11.62 -9.44 11.17
N VAL A 161 -11.08 -10.50 11.78
CA VAL A 161 -10.25 -10.40 12.99
C VAL A 161 -8.89 -10.99 12.66
N ASP A 162 -7.89 -10.17 12.37
CA ASP A 162 -6.56 -10.65 11.97
C ASP A 162 -5.80 -11.30 13.13
N TYR A 163 -6.01 -10.81 14.35
CA TYR A 163 -5.36 -11.33 15.55
C TYR A 163 -5.93 -12.70 15.95
N LEU A 164 -5.16 -13.75 15.67
CA LEU A 164 -5.57 -15.13 15.85
C LEU A 164 -6.06 -15.48 17.27
N PRO A 165 -5.40 -15.05 18.36
CA PRO A 165 -5.86 -15.36 19.72
C PRO A 165 -7.25 -14.78 20.03
N LEU A 166 -7.51 -13.52 19.68
CA LEU A 166 -8.85 -12.93 19.84
C LEU A 166 -9.91 -13.67 19.01
N ARG A 167 -9.58 -14.02 17.76
CA ARG A 167 -10.49 -14.78 16.91
C ARG A 167 -10.82 -16.15 17.52
N ARG A 168 -9.84 -16.85 18.13
CA ARG A 168 -10.08 -18.11 18.83
C ARG A 168 -10.99 -17.92 20.05
N ALA A 169 -10.74 -16.90 20.86
CA ALA A 169 -11.57 -16.60 22.04
C ALA A 169 -13.06 -16.45 21.69
N PHE A 170 -13.38 -15.72 20.61
CA PHE A 170 -14.76 -15.59 20.14
C PHE A 170 -15.35 -16.92 19.65
N LEU A 171 -14.58 -17.72 18.91
CA LEU A 171 -15.07 -18.97 18.32
C LEU A 171 -15.24 -20.07 19.38
N GLU A 172 -14.37 -20.14 20.38
CA GLU A 172 -14.48 -21.05 21.51
C GLU A 172 -15.69 -20.68 22.40
N ALA A 173 -15.93 -19.38 22.61
CA ALA A 173 -17.11 -18.92 23.32
C ALA A 173 -18.42 -19.23 22.56
N ALA A 174 -18.42 -19.07 21.24
CA ALA A 174 -19.58 -19.31 20.38
C ALA A 174 -19.87 -20.81 20.16
N PHE A 175 -18.84 -21.65 20.07
CA PHE A 175 -18.95 -23.08 19.75
C PHE A 175 -18.21 -23.98 20.75
N PRO A 176 -18.52 -23.92 22.07
CA PRO A 176 -17.74 -24.60 23.11
C PRO A 176 -17.77 -26.14 23.02
N LYS A 177 -18.68 -26.71 22.22
CA LYS A 177 -18.86 -28.16 22.05
C LYS A 177 -18.71 -28.63 20.60
N ASP A 178 -18.35 -27.73 19.68
CA ASP A 178 -18.26 -28.02 18.25
C ASP A 178 -16.98 -27.43 17.65
N GLU A 179 -15.84 -28.04 18.01
CA GLU A 179 -14.51 -27.63 17.57
C GLU A 179 -14.39 -27.64 16.04
N ALA A 180 -15.08 -28.56 15.37
CA ALA A 180 -15.08 -28.65 13.92
C ALA A 180 -15.73 -27.41 13.26
N VAL A 181 -16.81 -26.86 13.84
CA VAL A 181 -17.38 -25.58 13.40
C VAL A 181 -16.40 -24.44 13.68
N ALA A 182 -15.84 -24.36 14.88
CA ALA A 182 -14.88 -23.32 15.24
C ALA A 182 -13.68 -23.28 14.26
N GLU A 183 -13.11 -24.45 13.91
CA GLU A 183 -12.03 -24.55 12.93
C GLU A 183 -12.44 -24.06 11.53
N ARG A 184 -13.67 -24.33 11.10
CA ARG A 184 -14.17 -23.85 9.79
C ARG A 184 -14.29 -22.33 9.76
N TRP A 185 -14.83 -21.72 10.81
CA TRP A 185 -14.86 -20.26 10.95
C TRP A 185 -13.45 -19.66 11.04
N LEU A 186 -12.52 -20.34 11.72
CA LEU A 186 -11.13 -19.91 11.83
C LEU A 186 -10.45 -19.78 10.45
N LYS A 187 -10.74 -20.71 9.52
CA LYS A 187 -10.25 -20.67 8.13
C LYS A 187 -10.81 -19.50 7.33
N LEU A 188 -12.00 -19.00 7.68
CA LEU A 188 -12.59 -17.81 7.06
C LEU A 188 -11.95 -16.50 7.54
N GLN A 189 -11.22 -16.53 8.66
CA GLN A 189 -10.60 -15.37 9.31
C GLN A 189 -11.62 -14.27 9.73
N ARG A 190 -12.90 -14.64 9.86
CA ARG A 190 -14.00 -13.73 10.19
C ARG A 190 -14.86 -14.28 11.32
N ILE A 191 -15.55 -13.39 12.02
CA ILE A 191 -16.59 -13.68 13.02
C ILE A 191 -17.89 -12.95 12.66
N SER A 192 -18.99 -13.28 13.33
CA SER A 192 -20.27 -12.61 13.10
C SER A 192 -20.52 -11.44 14.05
N PRO A 193 -21.29 -10.42 13.63
CA PRO A 193 -21.75 -9.35 14.53
C PRO A 193 -22.44 -9.90 15.79
N ARG A 194 -23.21 -10.99 15.67
CA ARG A 194 -23.80 -11.67 16.82
C ARG A 194 -22.76 -12.13 17.83
N MET A 195 -21.68 -12.79 17.41
CA MET A 195 -20.63 -13.25 18.34
C MET A 195 -20.02 -12.09 19.13
N VAL A 196 -19.85 -10.93 18.48
CA VAL A 196 -19.33 -9.73 19.15
C VAL A 196 -20.33 -9.18 20.17
N ASN A 197 -21.62 -9.13 19.82
CA ASN A 197 -22.66 -8.69 20.75
C ASN A 197 -22.82 -9.64 21.94
N ASP A 198 -22.78 -10.95 21.70
CA ASP A 198 -23.04 -11.98 22.71
C ASP A 198 -21.85 -12.15 23.68
N PHE A 199 -20.61 -12.04 23.17
CA PHE A 199 -19.40 -12.40 23.93
C PHE A 199 -18.37 -11.28 24.08
N GLY A 200 -18.50 -10.16 23.35
CA GLY A 200 -17.47 -9.14 23.25
C GLY A 200 -17.11 -8.48 24.59
N VAL A 201 -18.11 -8.17 25.42
CA VAL A 201 -17.89 -7.56 26.75
C VAL A 201 -17.06 -8.49 27.64
N LYS A 202 -17.46 -9.77 27.73
CA LYS A 202 -16.77 -10.77 28.55
C LYS A 202 -15.32 -10.98 28.09
N ILE A 203 -15.10 -11.09 26.78
CA ILE A 203 -13.76 -11.27 26.21
C ILE A 203 -12.89 -10.02 26.45
N ALA A 204 -13.48 -8.83 26.35
CA ALA A 204 -12.75 -7.59 26.66
C ALA A 204 -12.33 -7.51 28.13
N GLU A 205 -13.21 -7.88 29.07
CA GLU A 205 -12.88 -7.92 30.50
C GLU A 205 -11.74 -8.89 30.81
N GLU A 206 -11.68 -10.03 30.11
CA GLU A 206 -10.67 -11.06 30.34
C GLU A 206 -9.30 -10.70 29.75
N TYR A 207 -9.25 -10.11 28.55
CA TYR A 207 -8.01 -9.99 27.78
C TYR A 207 -7.53 -8.54 27.52
N SER A 208 -8.32 -7.49 27.81
CA SER A 208 -7.97 -6.10 27.45
C SER A 208 -6.72 -5.54 28.14
N ALA A 209 -6.25 -6.18 29.21
CA ALA A 209 -5.00 -5.83 29.88
C ALA A 209 -3.79 -5.96 28.93
N GLU A 210 -3.82 -6.93 28.02
CA GLU A 210 -2.77 -7.14 27.02
C GLU A 210 -2.91 -6.17 25.84
N ALA A 211 -1.83 -5.44 25.52
CA ALA A 211 -1.85 -4.45 24.45
C ALA A 211 -2.31 -4.99 23.07
N PRO A 212 -1.87 -6.19 22.61
CA PRO A 212 -2.32 -6.73 21.32
C PRO A 212 -3.82 -7.06 21.27
N TYR A 213 -4.38 -7.56 22.38
CA TYR A 213 -5.81 -7.83 22.48
C TYR A 213 -6.62 -6.54 22.45
N ARG A 214 -6.18 -5.53 23.21
CA ARG A 214 -6.83 -4.22 23.25
C ARG A 214 -6.88 -3.57 21.87
N GLU A 215 -5.77 -3.59 21.13
CA GLU A 215 -5.73 -3.05 19.77
C GLU A 215 -6.66 -3.81 18.82
N ALA A 216 -6.66 -5.14 18.89
CA ALA A 216 -7.54 -5.96 18.06
C ALA A 216 -9.03 -5.75 18.40
N LEU A 217 -9.38 -5.61 19.68
CA LEU A 217 -10.73 -5.29 20.14
C LEU A 217 -11.17 -3.91 19.68
N ASN A 218 -10.31 -2.89 19.77
CA ASN A 218 -10.62 -1.54 19.28
C ASN A 218 -10.90 -1.53 17.76
N ARG A 219 -10.12 -2.29 16.98
CA ARG A 219 -10.37 -2.44 15.53
C ARG A 219 -11.71 -3.13 15.26
N LEU A 220 -12.02 -4.18 16.02
CA LEU A 220 -13.28 -4.91 15.90
C LEU A 220 -14.48 -4.04 16.26
N ASP A 221 -14.37 -3.21 17.30
CA ASP A 221 -15.41 -2.26 17.71
C ASP A 221 -15.68 -1.22 16.62
N GLN A 222 -14.63 -0.67 16.00
CA GLN A 222 -14.77 0.21 14.83
C GLN A 222 -15.49 -0.47 13.66
N GLN A 223 -15.20 -1.75 13.38
CA GLN A 223 -15.91 -2.52 12.35
C GLN A 223 -17.38 -2.73 12.71
N LEU A 224 -17.67 -3.02 13.98
CA LEU A 224 -19.03 -3.23 14.46
C LEU A 224 -19.85 -1.94 14.35
N GLU A 225 -19.28 -0.80 14.71
CA GLU A 225 -19.90 0.52 14.54
C GLU A 225 -20.13 0.86 13.07
N MET A 226 -19.18 0.56 12.17
CA MET A 226 -19.39 0.69 10.71
C MET A 226 -20.55 -0.15 10.19
N TRP A 227 -20.75 -1.36 10.73
CA TRP A 227 -21.90 -2.19 10.40
C TRP A 227 -23.20 -1.61 10.97
N ARG A 228 -23.23 -1.18 12.24
CA ARG A 228 -24.43 -0.61 12.89
C ARG A 228 -24.89 0.70 12.26
N LEU A 229 -23.94 1.55 11.89
CA LEU A 229 -24.18 2.90 11.37
C LEU A 229 -23.97 2.99 9.86
N SER A 230 -24.05 1.86 9.14
CA SER A 230 -23.87 1.79 7.68
C SER A 230 -24.73 2.81 6.92
N LYS A 231 -25.96 3.04 7.40
CA LYS A 231 -26.93 4.00 6.85
C LYS A 231 -26.42 5.45 6.81
N ALA A 232 -25.50 5.82 7.69
CA ALA A 232 -24.98 7.19 7.80
C ALA A 232 -24.03 7.57 6.65
N ASN A 233 -23.60 6.60 5.83
CA ASN A 233 -22.70 6.84 4.71
C ASN A 233 -23.38 7.46 3.47
N MET A 234 -24.63 7.94 3.57
CA MET A 234 -25.44 8.41 2.44
C MET A 234 -25.38 9.93 2.19
N MET A 235 -24.20 10.52 2.39
CA MET A 235 -23.91 11.92 2.09
C MET A 235 -23.71 12.13 0.58
N LEU A 236 -24.76 11.89 -0.20
CA LEU A 236 -24.74 11.84 -1.68
C LEU A 236 -25.14 13.15 -2.34
N VAL A 237 -25.70 14.10 -1.59
CA VAL A 237 -26.23 15.34 -2.14
C VAL A 237 -25.19 16.44 -2.05
N ALA A 238 -24.73 16.90 -3.19
CA ALA A 238 -23.76 18.00 -3.26
C ALA A 238 -24.38 19.30 -2.66
N PRO A 239 -23.60 20.07 -1.89
CA PRO A 239 -24.06 21.32 -1.32
C PRO A 239 -24.24 22.41 -2.39
N ASP A 240 -24.94 23.49 -2.03
CA ASP A 240 -25.11 24.65 -2.93
C ASP A 240 -23.80 25.44 -3.10
N SER A 241 -22.91 25.39 -2.10
CA SER A 241 -21.60 26.04 -2.09
C SER A 241 -20.54 25.16 -1.43
N ALA A 242 -19.27 25.37 -1.78
CA ALA A 242 -18.14 24.58 -1.26
C ALA A 242 -17.92 24.72 0.26
N GLU A 243 -18.48 25.76 0.89
CA GLU A 243 -18.37 26.03 2.33
C GLU A 243 -19.41 25.27 3.15
N LYS A 244 -20.47 24.75 2.51
CA LYS A 244 -21.53 23.99 3.18
C LYS A 244 -21.22 22.48 3.16
N PRO A 245 -21.63 21.73 4.20
CA PRO A 245 -21.47 20.29 4.21
C PRO A 245 -22.36 19.64 3.15
N TRP A 246 -21.93 18.49 2.64
CA TRP A 246 -22.79 17.63 1.83
C TRP A 246 -24.03 17.23 2.62
N LEU A 247 -25.14 16.99 1.94
CA LEU A 247 -26.39 16.63 2.59
C LEU A 247 -26.64 15.12 2.48
N HIS A 248 -27.27 14.59 3.51
CA HIS A 248 -27.78 13.24 3.52
C HIS A 248 -29.05 13.15 2.67
N VAL A 249 -29.25 12.05 1.94
CA VAL A 249 -30.41 11.88 1.04
C VAL A 249 -31.75 12.08 1.77
N SER A 250 -31.85 11.68 3.04
CA SER A 250 -33.09 11.82 3.83
C SER A 250 -33.45 13.26 4.18
N GLN A 251 -32.50 14.20 4.08
CA GLN A 251 -32.72 15.63 4.32
C GLN A 251 -33.38 16.34 3.12
N LEU A 252 -33.44 15.69 1.95
CA LEU A 252 -34.13 16.24 0.79
C LEU A 252 -35.66 16.32 1.04
N PRO A 253 -36.36 17.27 0.41
CA PRO A 253 -37.82 17.35 0.49
C PRO A 253 -38.49 16.03 0.07
N PRO A 254 -39.64 15.65 0.66
CA PRO A 254 -40.39 14.45 0.26
C PRO A 254 -40.78 14.41 -1.22
N SER A 255 -40.92 15.58 -1.87
CA SER A 255 -41.19 15.72 -3.31
C SER A 255 -39.95 15.50 -4.20
N SER A 256 -38.76 15.35 -3.62
CA SER A 256 -37.53 15.16 -4.39
C SER A 256 -37.55 13.80 -5.12
N PRO A 257 -37.26 13.75 -6.42
CA PRO A 257 -37.17 12.50 -7.16
C PRO A 257 -36.06 11.59 -6.61
N VAL A 258 -34.98 12.17 -6.06
CA VAL A 258 -33.90 11.40 -5.43
C VAL A 258 -34.38 10.71 -4.15
N ARG A 259 -35.10 11.42 -3.28
CA ARG A 259 -35.63 10.82 -2.04
C ARG A 259 -36.66 9.74 -2.33
N ALA A 260 -37.55 9.98 -3.30
CA ALA A 260 -38.52 8.98 -3.76
C ALA A 260 -37.82 7.75 -4.36
N ALA A 261 -36.79 7.95 -5.19
CA ALA A 261 -36.01 6.86 -5.77
C ALA A 261 -35.24 6.07 -4.71
N ALA A 262 -34.66 6.72 -3.70
CA ALA A 262 -34.00 6.03 -2.59
C ALA A 262 -34.99 5.16 -1.79
N ALA A 263 -36.17 5.68 -1.46
CA ALA A 263 -37.22 4.91 -0.79
C ALA A 263 -37.69 3.72 -1.64
N SER A 264 -37.90 3.94 -2.95
CA SER A 264 -38.27 2.91 -3.91
C SER A 264 -37.19 1.83 -4.03
N LEU A 265 -35.91 2.21 -4.08
CA LEU A 265 -34.79 1.28 -4.10
C LEU A 265 -34.79 0.42 -2.84
N GLY A 266 -34.93 1.02 -1.66
CA GLY A 266 -34.99 0.28 -0.40
C GLY A 266 -36.12 -0.74 -0.35
N GLN A 267 -37.31 -0.34 -0.81
CA GLN A 267 -38.46 -1.24 -0.85
C GLN A 267 -38.25 -2.37 -1.86
N ALA A 268 -37.85 -2.05 -3.09
CA ALA A 268 -37.56 -3.04 -4.13
C ALA A 268 -36.46 -4.02 -3.70
N TRP A 269 -35.46 -3.54 -2.96
CA TRP A 269 -34.37 -4.37 -2.43
C TRP A 269 -34.87 -5.35 -1.38
N ARG A 270 -35.70 -4.90 -0.43
CA ARG A 270 -36.32 -5.76 0.58
C ARG A 270 -37.28 -6.78 -0.03
N ASP A 271 -37.99 -6.40 -1.09
CA ASP A 271 -38.91 -7.25 -1.85
C ASP A 271 -38.19 -8.15 -2.88
N ARG A 272 -36.88 -7.95 -3.06
CA ARG A 272 -36.05 -8.64 -4.06
C ARG A 272 -36.54 -8.44 -5.51
N ASP A 273 -37.17 -7.31 -5.78
CA ASP A 273 -37.66 -6.87 -7.09
C ASP A 273 -36.54 -6.15 -7.86
N ALA A 274 -35.75 -6.92 -8.61
CA ALA A 274 -34.61 -6.39 -9.36
C ALA A 274 -35.01 -5.36 -10.43
N ALA A 275 -36.20 -5.47 -11.02
CA ALA A 275 -36.65 -4.54 -12.06
C ALA A 275 -36.91 -3.15 -11.48
N LYS A 276 -37.63 -3.07 -10.35
CA LYS A 276 -37.84 -1.80 -9.65
C LYS A 276 -36.55 -1.25 -9.05
N ALA A 277 -35.69 -2.11 -8.52
CA ALA A 277 -34.38 -1.69 -8.01
C ALA A 277 -33.54 -1.05 -9.12
N ASN A 278 -33.45 -1.66 -10.30
CA ASN A 278 -32.72 -1.10 -11.45
C ASN A 278 -33.32 0.24 -11.93
N ALA A 279 -34.65 0.38 -11.94
CA ALA A 279 -35.30 1.64 -12.27
C ALA A 279 -34.98 2.75 -11.27
N ALA A 280 -34.99 2.42 -9.97
CA ALA A 280 -34.61 3.36 -8.91
C ALA A 280 -33.12 3.74 -8.97
N ILE A 281 -32.25 2.77 -9.25
CA ILE A 281 -30.80 2.99 -9.47
C ILE A 281 -30.57 3.97 -10.63
N ALA A 282 -31.23 3.76 -11.76
CA ALA A 282 -31.11 4.64 -12.92
C ALA A 282 -31.56 6.07 -12.59
N THR A 283 -32.65 6.21 -11.83
CA THR A 283 -33.17 7.51 -11.38
C THR A 283 -32.20 8.22 -10.44
N LEU A 284 -31.65 7.52 -9.44
CA LEU A 284 -30.64 8.09 -8.54
C LEU A 284 -29.41 8.57 -9.31
N ALA A 285 -28.93 7.75 -10.27
CA ALA A 285 -27.78 8.06 -11.09
C ALA A 285 -27.99 9.29 -11.98
N SER A 286 -29.20 9.50 -12.50
CA SER A 286 -29.53 10.64 -13.36
C SER A 286 -29.85 11.92 -12.60
N GLU A 287 -30.47 11.83 -11.42
CA GLU A 287 -30.99 12.99 -10.70
C GLU A 287 -29.99 13.60 -9.70
N LEU A 288 -29.18 12.80 -9.01
CA LEU A 288 -28.18 13.32 -8.05
C LEU A 288 -27.23 14.37 -8.67
N PRO A 289 -26.66 14.17 -9.87
CA PRO A 289 -25.79 15.16 -10.50
C PRO A 289 -26.49 16.48 -10.87
N LYS A 290 -27.83 16.49 -10.98
CA LYS A 290 -28.61 17.66 -11.41
C LYS A 290 -28.92 18.63 -10.27
N ILE A 291 -28.84 18.19 -9.01
CA ILE A 291 -29.21 19.04 -7.85
C ILE A 291 -28.29 20.27 -7.78
N ASN A 292 -26.97 20.06 -7.78
CA ASN A 292 -25.97 21.10 -7.68
C ASN A 292 -24.80 20.83 -8.65
N PRO A 293 -25.00 20.98 -9.97
CA PRO A 293 -24.02 20.56 -10.98
C PRO A 293 -22.69 21.30 -10.89
N ALA A 294 -22.69 22.53 -10.36
CA ALA A 294 -21.48 23.32 -10.17
C ALA A 294 -20.55 22.75 -9.08
N GLN A 295 -21.11 22.12 -8.04
CA GLN A 295 -20.35 21.51 -6.94
C GLN A 295 -20.13 20.01 -7.14
N TYR A 296 -20.79 19.39 -8.14
CA TYR A 296 -20.72 17.96 -8.39
C TYR A 296 -19.51 17.60 -9.28
N PRO A 297 -18.51 16.82 -8.79
CA PRO A 297 -17.21 16.72 -9.45
C PRO A 297 -17.21 15.80 -10.67
N THR A 298 -17.34 16.30 -11.90
CA THR A 298 -17.46 15.43 -13.10
C THR A 298 -16.18 14.68 -13.48
N SER A 299 -15.09 15.38 -13.81
CA SER A 299 -13.84 14.79 -14.32
C SER A 299 -13.07 13.99 -13.27
N ARG A 300 -13.14 14.38 -12.00
CA ARG A 300 -12.48 13.65 -10.90
C ARG A 300 -13.11 12.27 -10.67
N ARG A 301 -14.43 12.13 -10.84
CA ARG A 301 -15.14 10.83 -10.70
C ARG A 301 -14.70 9.82 -11.75
N SER A 302 -14.57 10.24 -13.01
CA SER A 302 -14.11 9.35 -14.08
C SER A 302 -12.65 8.93 -13.90
N LEU A 303 -11.80 9.85 -13.41
CA LEU A 303 -10.41 9.55 -13.08
C LEU A 303 -10.30 8.55 -11.90
N GLU A 304 -11.06 8.73 -10.82
CA GLU A 304 -11.07 7.78 -9.69
C GLU A 304 -11.61 6.41 -10.10
N LEU A 305 -12.62 6.36 -10.97
CA LEU A 305 -13.13 5.10 -11.52
C LEU A 305 -12.08 4.38 -12.38
N ALA A 306 -11.35 5.12 -13.21
CA ALA A 306 -10.25 4.58 -14.00
C ALA A 306 -9.11 4.06 -13.10
N TYR A 307 -8.78 4.78 -12.04
CA TYR A 307 -7.81 4.36 -11.03
C TYR A 307 -8.21 3.02 -10.40
N ASN A 308 -9.45 2.90 -9.89
CA ASN A 308 -9.95 1.67 -9.27
C ASN A 308 -9.95 0.48 -10.24
N ARG A 309 -10.31 0.69 -11.51
CA ARG A 309 -10.35 -0.37 -12.53
C ARG A 309 -8.98 -0.81 -13.00
N SER A 310 -8.00 0.10 -13.02
CA SER A 310 -6.69 -0.16 -13.61
C SER A 310 -5.87 -1.20 -12.83
N GLY A 311 -6.04 -1.29 -11.52
CA GLY A 311 -5.16 -2.09 -10.65
C GLY A 311 -3.68 -1.75 -10.85
N ALA A 312 -3.36 -0.49 -11.12
CA ALA A 312 -2.06 -0.07 -11.66
C ALA A 312 -0.85 -0.53 -10.85
N PHE A 313 -0.95 -0.53 -9.51
CA PHE A 313 0.13 -1.02 -8.64
C PHE A 313 0.32 -2.54 -8.68
N GLU A 314 -0.78 -3.31 -8.76
CA GLU A 314 -0.72 -4.79 -8.79
C GLU A 314 -0.19 -5.30 -10.12
N TRP A 315 -0.73 -4.78 -11.22
CA TRP A 315 -0.24 -5.13 -12.55
C TRP A 315 1.15 -4.53 -12.81
N GLY A 316 1.42 -3.33 -12.28
CA GLY A 316 2.74 -2.71 -12.31
C GLY A 316 3.80 -3.56 -11.61
N MET A 317 3.49 -4.16 -10.45
CA MET A 317 4.36 -5.11 -9.76
C MET A 317 4.72 -6.31 -10.65
N TRP A 318 3.74 -6.93 -11.31
CA TRP A 318 3.99 -8.06 -12.21
C TRP A 318 4.78 -7.65 -13.46
N ALA A 319 4.53 -6.45 -13.99
CA ALA A 319 5.33 -5.90 -15.09
C ALA A 319 6.79 -5.65 -14.66
N TYR A 320 7.03 -5.13 -13.46
CA TYR A 320 8.37 -5.01 -12.90
C TYR A 320 9.03 -6.38 -12.69
N PHE A 321 8.29 -7.38 -12.19
CA PHE A 321 8.81 -8.74 -12.03
C PHE A 321 9.25 -9.34 -13.37
N LEU A 322 8.39 -9.23 -14.40
CA LEU A 322 8.68 -9.72 -15.74
C LEU A 322 9.89 -8.99 -16.35
N SER A 323 9.97 -7.67 -16.18
CA SER A 323 11.12 -6.87 -16.60
C SER A 323 12.40 -7.31 -15.88
N PHE A 324 12.36 -7.46 -14.56
CA PHE A 324 13.49 -7.92 -13.75
C PHE A 324 13.99 -9.29 -14.23
N LEU A 325 13.10 -10.27 -14.32
CA LEU A 325 13.41 -11.62 -14.75
C LEU A 325 14.04 -11.65 -16.15
N THR A 326 13.45 -10.95 -17.10
CA THR A 326 13.92 -10.94 -18.50
C THR A 326 15.24 -10.21 -18.67
N LEU A 327 15.48 -9.12 -17.93
CA LEU A 327 16.77 -8.42 -17.94
C LEU A 327 17.89 -9.24 -17.28
N VAL A 328 17.59 -9.95 -16.18
CA VAL A 328 18.56 -10.87 -15.54
C VAL A 328 18.86 -12.07 -16.43
N LEU A 329 17.85 -12.66 -17.08
CA LEU A 329 18.06 -13.73 -18.07
C LEU A 329 18.84 -13.22 -19.29
N GLY A 330 18.56 -11.99 -19.73
CA GLY A 330 19.31 -11.30 -20.79
C GLY A 330 20.79 -11.14 -20.43
N PHE A 331 21.09 -10.81 -19.17
CA PHE A 331 22.45 -10.77 -18.65
C PHE A 331 23.12 -12.15 -18.67
N GLY A 332 22.44 -13.19 -18.19
CA GLY A 332 23.00 -14.54 -18.11
C GLY A 332 23.20 -15.22 -19.48
N THR A 333 22.32 -14.94 -20.45
CA THR A 333 22.31 -15.61 -21.77
C THR A 333 22.88 -14.77 -22.90
N GLY A 334 23.04 -13.46 -22.73
CA GLY A 334 23.47 -12.53 -23.78
C GLY A 334 22.45 -12.30 -24.90
N ARG A 335 21.23 -12.84 -24.79
CA ARG A 335 20.21 -12.75 -25.84
C ARG A 335 19.60 -11.34 -25.89
N ARG A 336 19.82 -10.63 -26.99
CA ARG A 336 19.37 -9.24 -27.17
C ARG A 336 17.84 -9.06 -27.12
N TRP A 337 17.07 -10.06 -27.57
CA TRP A 337 15.61 -9.97 -27.53
C TRP A 337 15.09 -9.94 -26.09
N LEU A 338 15.71 -10.67 -25.15
CA LEU A 338 15.36 -10.64 -23.73
C LEU A 338 15.65 -9.25 -23.12
N ILE A 339 16.76 -8.64 -23.50
CA ILE A 339 17.13 -7.30 -23.05
C ILE A 339 16.11 -6.27 -23.56
N ASN A 340 15.82 -6.28 -24.87
CA ASN A 340 14.88 -5.33 -25.47
C ASN A 340 13.46 -5.51 -24.91
N PHE A 341 13.01 -6.76 -24.76
CA PHE A 341 11.72 -7.07 -24.16
C PHE A 341 11.68 -6.59 -22.70
N GLY A 342 12.72 -6.87 -21.91
CA GLY A 342 12.80 -6.43 -20.52
C GLY A 342 12.81 -4.91 -20.36
N ILE A 343 13.46 -4.17 -21.26
CA ILE A 343 13.41 -2.70 -21.28
C ILE A 343 12.00 -2.21 -21.67
N ALA A 344 11.37 -2.82 -22.68
CA ALA A 344 10.01 -2.45 -23.07
C ALA A 344 9.01 -2.67 -21.93
N THR A 345 9.07 -3.82 -21.26
CA THR A 345 8.26 -4.10 -20.08
C THR A 345 8.58 -3.16 -18.91
N LEU A 346 9.84 -2.73 -18.73
CA LEU A 346 10.21 -1.73 -17.73
C LEU A 346 9.50 -0.40 -17.95
N VAL A 347 9.44 0.07 -19.20
CA VAL A 347 8.75 1.32 -19.56
C VAL A 347 7.26 1.21 -19.24
N VAL A 348 6.64 0.07 -19.57
CA VAL A 348 5.24 -0.20 -19.22
C VAL A 348 5.05 -0.20 -17.69
N ALA A 349 5.93 -0.88 -16.95
CA ALA A 349 5.87 -0.94 -15.49
C ALA A 349 5.97 0.46 -14.84
N ILE A 350 6.93 1.28 -15.29
CA ILE A 350 7.08 2.67 -14.83
C ILE A 350 5.85 3.51 -15.22
N GLY A 351 5.30 3.33 -16.42
CA GLY A 351 4.11 4.04 -16.87
C GLY A 351 2.88 3.72 -16.03
N MET A 352 2.65 2.43 -15.73
CA MET A 352 1.54 2.00 -14.85
C MET A 352 1.74 2.52 -13.42
N HIS A 353 2.95 2.42 -12.89
CA HIS A 353 3.27 2.91 -11.56
C HIS A 353 3.10 4.44 -11.46
N ALA A 354 3.60 5.19 -12.44
CA ALA A 354 3.41 6.63 -12.54
C ALA A 354 1.93 7.00 -12.66
N PHE A 355 1.14 6.29 -13.47
CA PHE A 355 -0.29 6.50 -13.56
C PHE A 355 -0.98 6.31 -12.20
N GLY A 356 -0.69 5.22 -11.49
CA GLY A 356 -1.25 4.96 -10.16
C GLY A 356 -0.89 6.05 -9.15
N PHE A 357 0.40 6.42 -9.08
CA PHE A 357 0.88 7.43 -8.14
C PHE A 357 0.37 8.84 -8.46
N ILE A 358 0.48 9.29 -9.71
CA ILE A 358 0.03 10.63 -10.14
C ILE A 358 -1.47 10.77 -9.98
N THR A 359 -2.23 9.76 -10.40
CA THR A 359 -3.69 9.78 -10.26
C THR A 359 -4.08 9.83 -8.78
N ARG A 360 -3.38 9.09 -7.92
CA ARG A 360 -3.56 9.18 -6.47
C ARG A 360 -3.29 10.59 -5.93
N CYS A 361 -2.22 11.27 -6.38
CA CYS A 361 -1.96 12.66 -6.00
C CYS A 361 -3.09 13.61 -6.44
N ILE A 362 -3.65 13.42 -7.63
CA ILE A 362 -4.76 14.24 -8.14
C ILE A 362 -6.04 13.99 -7.34
N ILE A 363 -6.38 12.73 -7.04
CA ILE A 363 -7.59 12.36 -6.27
C ILE A 363 -7.47 12.81 -4.82
N ALA A 364 -6.28 12.67 -4.22
CA ALA A 364 -6.02 13.10 -2.85
C ALA A 364 -5.85 14.62 -2.72
N GLU A 365 -5.75 15.35 -3.85
CA GLU A 365 -5.48 16.79 -3.93
C GLU A 365 -4.19 17.22 -3.22
N ARG A 366 -3.24 16.29 -3.11
CA ARG A 366 -1.99 16.46 -2.37
C ARG A 366 -0.91 15.56 -2.93
N PHE A 367 0.33 15.85 -2.57
CA PHE A 367 1.42 14.91 -2.86
C PHE A 367 1.29 13.69 -1.95
N ALA A 368 1.09 12.51 -2.56
CA ALA A 368 0.77 11.27 -1.87
C ALA A 368 2.04 10.63 -1.27
N ILE A 369 2.51 11.14 -0.13
CA ILE A 369 3.68 10.60 0.62
C ILE A 369 3.42 10.48 2.13
N GLN A 370 2.16 10.56 2.56
CA GLN A 370 1.84 10.89 3.95
C GLN A 370 1.63 9.66 4.82
N ASN A 371 1.20 8.57 4.21
CA ASN A 371 1.13 7.27 4.86
C ASN A 371 2.22 6.34 4.33
N GLN A 372 2.36 5.17 4.96
CA GLN A 372 3.40 4.22 4.62
C GLN A 372 3.24 3.68 3.19
N PHE A 373 2.02 3.35 2.75
CA PHE A 373 1.76 2.90 1.38
C PHE A 373 2.18 3.94 0.33
N GLU A 374 1.80 5.20 0.55
CA GLU A 374 2.10 6.35 -0.30
C GLU A 374 3.59 6.65 -0.39
N SER A 375 4.28 6.67 0.75
CA SER A 375 5.73 6.88 0.77
C SER A 375 6.50 5.75 0.09
N MET A 376 6.08 4.49 0.24
CA MET A 376 6.69 3.34 -0.44
C MET A 376 6.49 3.38 -1.96
N THR A 377 5.27 3.67 -2.42
CA THR A 377 4.97 3.78 -3.86
C THR A 377 5.72 4.96 -4.48
N GLY A 378 5.74 6.13 -3.82
CA GLY A 378 6.50 7.29 -4.29
C GLY A 378 8.01 7.03 -4.37
N LEU A 379 8.59 6.44 -3.32
CA LEU A 379 10.01 6.09 -3.25
C LEU A 379 10.43 5.13 -4.36
N SER A 380 9.64 4.09 -4.59
CA SER A 380 9.97 3.08 -5.60
C SER A 380 9.78 3.59 -7.03
N LEU A 381 8.79 4.45 -7.26
CA LEU A 381 8.64 5.15 -8.54
C LEU A 381 9.87 6.03 -8.82
N PHE A 382 10.31 6.81 -7.83
CA PHE A 382 11.51 7.64 -7.95
C PHE A 382 12.75 6.79 -8.25
N ALA A 383 12.98 5.72 -7.49
CA ALA A 383 14.10 4.81 -7.71
C ALA A 383 14.06 4.18 -9.11
N ALA A 384 12.87 3.81 -9.59
CA ALA A 384 12.69 3.24 -10.92
C ALA A 384 13.00 4.25 -12.03
N ILE A 385 12.56 5.51 -11.89
CA ILE A 385 12.87 6.61 -12.81
C ILE A 385 14.38 6.85 -12.84
N VAL A 386 15.02 6.97 -11.68
CA VAL A 386 16.48 7.19 -11.60
C VAL A 386 17.24 6.04 -12.24
N GLY A 387 16.90 4.79 -11.94
CA GLY A 387 17.55 3.63 -12.55
C GLY A 387 17.33 3.54 -14.06
N PHE A 388 16.14 3.90 -14.56
CA PHE A 388 15.86 4.00 -15.99
C PHE A 388 16.66 5.12 -16.67
N VAL A 389 16.75 6.28 -16.05
CA VAL A 389 17.57 7.41 -16.52
C VAL A 389 19.05 6.99 -16.62
N ILE A 390 19.59 6.32 -15.60
CA ILE A 390 20.96 5.80 -15.62
C ILE A 390 21.12 4.75 -16.74
N LEU A 391 20.14 3.85 -16.93
CA LEU A 391 20.13 2.89 -18.04
C LEU A 391 20.29 3.60 -19.40
N VAL A 392 19.53 4.66 -19.64
CA VAL A 392 19.55 5.40 -20.92
C VAL A 392 20.90 6.08 -21.13
N PHE A 393 21.42 6.78 -20.11
CA PHE A 393 22.66 7.54 -20.22
C PHE A 393 23.92 6.66 -20.24
N LYS A 394 23.94 5.58 -19.47
CA LYS A 394 25.07 4.64 -19.42
C LYS A 394 24.99 3.54 -20.46
N ARG A 395 23.86 3.43 -21.17
CA ARG A 395 23.57 2.35 -22.12
C ARG A 395 23.81 0.96 -21.52
N GLN A 396 23.39 0.80 -20.27
CA GLN A 396 23.58 -0.41 -19.50
C GLN A 396 22.27 -0.87 -18.89
N TYR A 397 21.80 -2.01 -19.38
CA TYR A 397 20.49 -2.55 -19.04
C TYR A 397 20.42 -3.12 -17.61
N LEU A 398 21.58 -3.39 -16.97
CA LEU A 398 21.63 -3.82 -15.56
C LEU A 398 21.06 -2.77 -14.60
N PHE A 399 21.10 -1.49 -14.96
CA PHE A 399 20.42 -0.44 -14.18
C PHE A 399 18.90 -0.51 -14.29
N GLY A 400 18.40 -0.93 -15.45
CA GLY A 400 16.99 -1.24 -15.65
C GLY A 400 16.59 -2.48 -14.84
N ALA A 401 17.45 -3.50 -14.77
CA ALA A 401 17.22 -4.65 -13.91
C ALA A 401 17.18 -4.23 -12.44
N ALA A 402 18.08 -3.33 -12.01
CA ALA A 402 18.07 -2.84 -10.64
C ALA A 402 16.81 -2.02 -10.32
N ALA A 403 16.41 -1.12 -11.22
CA ALA A 403 15.15 -0.38 -11.15
C ALA A 403 13.93 -1.31 -11.06
N ALA A 404 13.90 -2.35 -11.89
CA ALA A 404 12.83 -3.33 -11.91
C ALA A 404 12.77 -4.15 -10.61
N GLY A 405 13.94 -4.53 -10.08
CA GLY A 405 14.04 -5.24 -8.80
C GLY A 405 13.51 -4.41 -7.63
N VAL A 406 13.92 -3.13 -7.54
CA VAL A 406 13.39 -2.22 -6.50
C VAL A 406 11.88 -2.00 -6.67
N GLY A 407 11.43 -1.71 -7.89
CA GLY A 407 10.00 -1.52 -8.20
C GLY A 407 9.15 -2.73 -7.81
N PHE A 408 9.62 -3.94 -8.15
CA PHE A 408 8.96 -5.18 -7.77
C PHE A 408 8.94 -5.38 -6.25
N LEU A 409 10.10 -5.32 -5.58
CA LEU A 409 10.22 -5.59 -4.13
C LEU A 409 9.41 -4.61 -3.28
N VAL A 410 9.37 -3.33 -3.66
CA VAL A 410 8.62 -2.34 -2.91
C VAL A 410 7.12 -2.45 -3.19
N LEU A 411 6.69 -2.65 -4.44
CA LEU A 411 5.26 -2.80 -4.75
C LEU A 411 4.68 -4.10 -4.23
N ILE A 412 5.42 -5.22 -4.24
CA ILE A 412 4.95 -6.46 -3.61
C ILE A 412 4.79 -6.28 -2.12
N THR A 413 5.73 -5.59 -1.47
CA THR A 413 5.59 -5.28 -0.05
C THR A 413 4.38 -4.38 0.17
N ALA A 414 4.25 -3.26 -0.55
CA ALA A 414 3.14 -2.31 -0.41
C ALA A 414 1.75 -2.92 -0.67
N THR A 415 1.63 -3.86 -1.61
CA THR A 415 0.32 -4.41 -2.03
C THR A 415 -0.02 -5.74 -1.36
N GLN A 416 0.96 -6.56 -1.00
CA GLN A 416 0.73 -7.91 -0.45
C GLN A 416 0.93 -7.98 1.06
N THR A 417 1.70 -7.06 1.64
CA THR A 417 1.74 -6.93 3.11
C THR A 417 0.66 -5.93 3.52
N ALA A 418 0.02 -6.18 4.66
CA ALA A 418 -1.09 -5.37 5.18
C ALA A 418 -0.58 -4.02 5.74
N ILE A 419 0.11 -3.25 4.90
CA ILE A 419 0.62 -1.94 5.23
C ILE A 419 -0.55 -0.95 5.34
N PRO A 420 -0.61 -0.15 6.42
CA PRO A 420 -1.63 0.89 6.57
C PRO A 420 -1.63 1.92 5.43
N GLY A 421 -2.80 2.48 5.12
CA GLY A 421 -2.95 3.61 4.20
C GLY A 421 -3.15 3.26 2.72
N GLN A 422 -3.57 2.04 2.39
CA GLN A 422 -3.93 1.67 1.00
C GLN A 422 -5.10 2.50 0.46
N SER A 423 -6.09 2.82 1.30
CA SER A 423 -7.18 3.77 1.03
C SER A 423 -6.66 5.19 0.87
N ILE A 424 -7.35 6.00 0.06
CA ILE A 424 -7.03 7.43 -0.08
C ILE A 424 -7.77 8.17 1.04
N GLU A 425 -7.02 8.48 2.10
CA GLU A 425 -7.51 9.15 3.31
C GLU A 425 -6.96 10.59 3.40
N ARG A 426 -7.59 11.39 4.27
CA ARG A 426 -7.21 12.80 4.49
C ARG A 426 -5.82 12.91 5.13
N GLU A 427 -5.14 14.02 4.86
CA GLU A 427 -3.84 14.34 5.43
C GLU A 427 -3.88 14.36 6.96
N ALA A 428 -2.95 13.64 7.61
CA ALA A 428 -2.75 13.73 9.06
C ALA A 428 -2.50 15.19 9.43
N ALA A 429 -3.20 15.68 10.46
CA ALA A 429 -3.24 17.11 10.81
C ALA A 429 -1.85 17.75 10.93
N ILE A 430 -0.85 16.99 11.40
CA ILE A 430 0.53 17.45 11.60
C ILE A 430 1.29 17.65 10.29
N LEU A 431 1.00 16.88 9.23
CA LEU A 431 1.70 17.04 7.95
C LEU A 431 1.19 18.24 7.14
N ASN A 432 -0.05 18.68 7.37
CA ASN A 432 -0.64 19.79 6.63
C ASN A 432 -0.10 21.16 7.08
N THR A 433 0.46 21.25 8.29
CA THR A 433 0.83 22.53 8.89
C THR A 433 2.21 23.04 8.48
N SER A 434 3.10 22.19 7.96
CA SER A 434 4.48 22.59 7.67
C SER A 434 5.00 22.16 6.31
N ILE A 435 5.31 23.14 5.46
CA ILE A 435 6.01 22.93 4.19
C ILE A 435 7.40 22.33 4.39
N LEU A 436 8.06 22.67 5.49
CA LEU A 436 9.40 22.19 5.81
C LEU A 436 9.40 20.68 6.09
N LEU A 437 8.35 20.18 6.76
CA LEU A 437 8.16 18.74 6.96
C LEU A 437 7.98 18.00 5.63
N LYS A 438 7.23 18.59 4.69
CA LYS A 438 7.05 18.01 3.34
C LYS A 438 8.38 17.90 2.60
N TYR A 439 9.24 18.92 2.68
CA TYR A 439 10.59 18.86 2.10
C TYR A 439 11.49 17.86 2.78
N HIS A 440 11.48 17.81 4.13
CA HIS A 440 12.22 16.82 4.91
C HIS A 440 11.86 15.39 4.47
N VAL A 441 10.58 15.02 4.57
CA VAL A 441 10.10 13.66 4.28
C VAL A 441 10.40 13.28 2.83
N THR A 442 10.12 14.15 1.87
CA THR A 442 10.41 13.88 0.45
C THR A 442 11.90 13.64 0.21
N THR A 443 12.77 14.46 0.81
CA THR A 443 14.22 14.33 0.63
C THR A 443 14.76 13.04 1.25
N VAL A 444 14.24 12.64 2.42
CA VAL A 444 14.59 11.36 3.05
C VAL A 444 14.12 10.18 2.20
N LEU A 445 12.89 10.21 1.67
CA LEU A 445 12.37 9.15 0.81
C LEU A 445 13.17 9.00 -0.49
N VAL A 446 13.59 10.11 -1.09
CA VAL A 446 14.51 10.12 -2.24
C VAL A 446 15.81 9.39 -1.89
N SER A 447 16.38 9.66 -0.72
CA SER A 447 17.61 9.00 -0.27
C SER A 447 17.42 7.49 -0.05
N TYR A 448 16.29 7.07 0.52
CA TYR A 448 15.98 5.65 0.74
C TYR A 448 15.73 4.91 -0.58
N GLY A 449 15.15 5.58 -1.59
CA GLY A 449 15.05 5.04 -2.95
C GLY A 449 16.42 4.81 -3.59
N LEU A 450 17.35 5.75 -3.41
CA LEU A 450 18.73 5.60 -3.88
C LEU A 450 19.47 4.48 -3.13
N ILE A 451 19.32 4.39 -1.81
CA ILE A 451 19.88 3.30 -1.01
C ILE A 451 19.38 1.93 -1.51
N SER A 452 18.08 1.81 -1.77
CA SER A 452 17.46 0.59 -2.29
C SER A 452 18.00 0.22 -3.68
N LEU A 453 18.18 1.21 -4.55
CA LEU A 453 18.81 1.00 -5.86
C LEU A 453 20.28 0.57 -5.72
N GLY A 454 21.02 1.19 -4.81
CA GLY A 454 22.41 0.85 -4.48
C GLY A 454 22.54 -0.60 -4.00
N PHE A 455 21.64 -1.04 -3.12
CA PHE A 455 21.57 -2.44 -2.66
C PHE A 455 21.43 -3.44 -3.81
N ILE A 456 20.53 -3.21 -4.76
CA ILE A 456 20.35 -4.13 -5.89
C ILE A 456 21.58 -4.13 -6.81
N VAL A 457 22.15 -2.95 -7.09
CA VAL A 457 23.39 -2.84 -7.90
C VAL A 457 24.56 -3.55 -7.21
N SER A 458 24.73 -3.39 -5.89
CA SER A 458 25.74 -4.09 -5.10
C SER A 458 25.51 -5.60 -5.09
N SER A 459 24.26 -6.04 -5.03
CA SER A 459 23.91 -7.45 -5.13
C SER A 459 24.33 -8.04 -6.48
N PHE A 460 24.11 -7.31 -7.58
CA PHE A 460 24.61 -7.73 -8.90
C PHE A 460 26.14 -7.77 -8.97
N TYR A 461 26.83 -6.82 -8.35
CA TYR A 461 28.29 -6.84 -8.25
C TYR A 461 28.78 -8.10 -7.52
N LEU A 462 28.23 -8.38 -6.33
CA LEU A 462 28.60 -9.53 -5.52
C LEU A 462 28.32 -10.85 -6.24
N VAL A 463 27.13 -11.00 -6.84
CA VAL A 463 26.76 -12.19 -7.62
C VAL A 463 27.72 -12.38 -8.80
N THR A 464 28.02 -11.31 -9.54
CA THR A 464 28.95 -11.39 -10.69
C THR A 464 30.37 -11.77 -10.25
N HIS A 465 30.83 -11.24 -9.11
CA HIS A 465 32.14 -11.53 -8.54
C HIS A 465 32.25 -12.98 -8.06
N TYR A 466 31.28 -13.47 -7.27
CA TYR A 466 31.32 -14.82 -6.71
C TYR A 466 30.99 -15.91 -7.74
N ALA A 467 30.05 -15.67 -8.67
CA ALA A 467 29.74 -16.63 -9.74
C ALA A 467 30.98 -16.95 -10.60
N ALA A 468 31.88 -15.98 -10.77
CA ALA A 468 33.15 -16.18 -11.43
C ALA A 468 34.14 -17.01 -10.60
N LYS A 469 34.18 -16.82 -9.28
CA LYS A 469 35.03 -17.62 -8.37
C LYS A 469 34.61 -19.10 -8.38
N PHE A 470 33.31 -19.40 -8.34
CA PHE A 470 32.81 -20.77 -8.37
C PHE A 470 33.04 -21.45 -9.74
N ARG A 471 32.86 -20.73 -10.86
CA ARG A 471 33.16 -21.28 -12.19
C ARG A 471 34.66 -21.47 -12.44
N GLY A 472 35.51 -20.59 -11.91
CA GLY A 472 36.97 -20.73 -11.96
C GLY A 472 37.48 -21.90 -11.12
N ALA A 473 36.90 -22.13 -9.92
CA ALA A 473 37.22 -23.29 -9.09
C ALA A 473 36.79 -24.63 -9.73
N SER A 474 35.75 -24.62 -10.57
CA SER A 474 35.31 -25.81 -11.32
C SER A 474 36.22 -26.18 -12.49
N GLY A 475 37.07 -25.25 -12.95
CA GLY A 475 38.03 -25.45 -14.05
C GLY A 475 39.47 -25.66 -13.58
N ALA A 476 39.74 -25.69 -12.27
CA ALA A 476 41.03 -26.02 -11.74
C ALA A 476 41.27 -27.53 -11.86
N THR A 477 41.92 -27.96 -12.94
CA THR A 477 42.57 -29.27 -13.02
C THR A 477 43.48 -29.43 -11.81
N VAL A 478 43.08 -30.32 -10.89
CA VAL A 478 43.96 -30.80 -9.82
C VAL A 478 45.06 -31.61 -10.49
N VAL A 479 46.21 -30.99 -10.77
CA VAL A 479 47.43 -31.74 -11.10
C VAL A 479 47.94 -32.34 -9.79
N ALA A 480 47.54 -33.58 -9.53
CA ALA A 480 48.11 -34.39 -8.45
C ALA A 480 49.52 -34.82 -8.87
N GLN A 481 50.52 -34.00 -8.57
CA GLN A 481 51.92 -34.45 -8.52
C GLN A 481 52.36 -34.62 -7.07
N VAL A 482 51.94 -35.72 -6.44
CA VAL A 482 52.67 -36.32 -5.31
C VAL A 482 52.48 -37.84 -5.36
N ALA A 483 53.29 -38.50 -6.18
CA ALA A 483 53.56 -39.92 -6.05
C ALA A 483 54.94 -40.21 -6.68
N LEU A 484 55.99 -39.80 -5.97
CA LEU A 484 57.35 -40.37 -5.92
C LEU A 484 58.26 -39.33 -5.24
N GLY A 485 58.57 -39.59 -3.97
CA GLY A 485 59.19 -38.65 -3.04
C GLY A 485 60.57 -38.15 -3.49
N SER A 486 60.65 -36.88 -3.85
CA SER A 486 61.90 -36.13 -3.94
C SER A 486 61.87 -35.00 -2.92
N ALA A 487 62.82 -35.02 -1.98
CA ALA A 487 62.92 -34.09 -0.86
C ALA A 487 63.45 -32.69 -1.25
N ASN A 488 63.45 -32.33 -2.54
CA ASN A 488 63.92 -31.03 -3.05
C ASN A 488 62.97 -30.43 -4.10
N GLY A 489 61.68 -30.35 -3.78
CA GLY A 489 60.70 -29.61 -4.61
C GLY A 489 60.67 -28.12 -4.26
N PRO A 490 60.47 -27.21 -5.25
CA PRO A 490 60.38 -25.78 -4.98
C PRO A 490 59.18 -25.49 -4.09
N THR A 491 59.36 -24.58 -3.13
CA THR A 491 58.29 -24.07 -2.26
C THR A 491 57.12 -23.59 -3.13
N ILE A 492 55.98 -24.28 -3.08
CA ILE A 492 54.73 -23.79 -3.66
C ILE A 492 54.28 -22.62 -2.78
N THR A 493 54.67 -21.42 -3.16
CA THR A 493 53.95 -20.22 -2.77
C THR A 493 52.58 -20.31 -3.45
N VAL A 494 51.53 -20.63 -2.69
CA VAL A 494 50.16 -20.33 -3.10
C VAL A 494 50.05 -18.80 -3.07
N GLN A 495 50.50 -18.17 -4.15
CA GLN A 495 50.24 -16.78 -4.38
C GLN A 495 48.75 -16.71 -4.68
N GLU A 496 47.94 -16.23 -3.73
CA GLU A 496 46.57 -15.80 -3.98
C GLU A 496 46.63 -14.66 -5.02
N SER A 497 46.77 -15.02 -6.28
CA SER A 497 46.54 -14.11 -7.39
C SER A 497 45.05 -13.81 -7.40
N ALA A 498 44.71 -12.53 -7.42
CA ALA A 498 43.33 -12.09 -7.54
C ALA A 498 42.68 -12.81 -8.74
N PRO A 499 41.41 -13.24 -8.63
CA PRO A 499 40.76 -13.96 -9.71
C PRO A 499 40.87 -13.17 -11.03
N GLU A 500 41.56 -13.73 -12.03
CA GLU A 500 41.65 -13.11 -13.35
C GLU A 500 40.30 -13.24 -14.05
N PHE A 501 39.59 -12.12 -14.17
CA PHE A 501 38.30 -12.06 -14.85
C PHE A 501 38.48 -11.85 -16.36
N SER A 502 37.61 -12.44 -17.17
CA SER A 502 37.54 -12.11 -18.61
C SER A 502 37.35 -10.59 -18.82
N PRO A 503 37.90 -9.97 -19.88
CA PRO A 503 37.81 -8.53 -20.11
C PRO A 503 36.37 -7.97 -20.09
N ALA A 504 35.42 -8.72 -20.66
CA ALA A 504 34.01 -8.34 -20.66
C ALA A 504 33.41 -8.29 -19.24
N ARG A 505 33.78 -9.25 -18.38
CA ARG A 505 33.32 -9.32 -16.98
C ARG A 505 33.99 -8.25 -16.12
N GLN A 506 35.28 -8.00 -16.31
CA GLN A 506 35.98 -6.93 -15.61
C GLN A 506 35.30 -5.59 -15.91
N LYS A 507 35.00 -5.32 -17.19
CA LYS A 507 34.22 -4.15 -17.59
C LYS A 507 32.86 -4.07 -16.89
N THR A 508 32.10 -5.16 -16.83
CA THR A 508 30.82 -5.18 -16.11
C THR A 508 30.98 -4.88 -14.61
N LEU A 509 32.00 -5.45 -13.96
CA LEU A 509 32.29 -5.17 -12.55
C LEU A 509 32.66 -3.70 -12.33
N ASP A 510 33.49 -3.12 -13.19
CA ASP A 510 33.89 -1.71 -13.10
C ASP A 510 32.70 -0.76 -13.31
N GLU A 511 31.79 -1.13 -14.20
CA GLU A 511 30.57 -0.37 -14.48
C GLU A 511 29.57 -0.42 -13.31
N LEU A 512 29.35 -1.61 -12.74
CA LEU A 512 28.52 -1.81 -11.55
C LEU A 512 29.11 -1.07 -10.34
N ASP A 513 30.42 -1.16 -10.15
CA ASP A 513 31.16 -0.49 -9.08
C ASP A 513 31.06 1.05 -9.18
N THR A 514 31.25 1.59 -10.38
CA THR A 514 31.10 3.03 -10.65
C THR A 514 29.69 3.52 -10.33
N ALA A 515 28.68 2.74 -10.75
CA ALA A 515 27.30 3.13 -10.55
C ALA A 515 26.85 2.99 -9.10
N GLN A 516 27.26 1.92 -8.41
CA GLN A 516 27.08 1.76 -6.98
C GLN A 516 27.60 3.00 -6.25
N MET A 517 28.86 3.38 -6.47
CA MET A 517 29.43 4.57 -5.82
C MET A 517 28.70 5.85 -6.16
N THR A 518 28.24 6.00 -7.42
CA THR A 518 27.45 7.17 -7.82
C THR A 518 26.14 7.26 -7.03
N VAL A 519 25.40 6.15 -6.95
CA VAL A 519 24.10 6.10 -6.25
C VAL A 519 24.29 6.28 -4.75
N LEU A 520 25.30 5.66 -4.14
CA LEU A 520 25.55 5.76 -2.70
C LEU A 520 26.02 7.15 -2.26
N GLN A 521 26.80 7.84 -3.09
CA GLN A 521 27.17 9.24 -2.82
C GLN A 521 25.96 10.17 -2.90
N LEU A 522 25.06 9.96 -3.88
CA LEU A 522 23.82 10.72 -3.97
C LEU A 522 22.91 10.45 -2.76
N ALA A 523 22.79 9.19 -2.36
CA ALA A 523 22.06 8.80 -1.16
C ALA A 523 22.61 9.47 0.11
N PHE A 524 23.93 9.47 0.30
CA PHE A 524 24.59 10.10 1.43
C PHE A 524 24.27 11.59 1.54
N TRP A 525 24.43 12.34 0.44
CA TRP A 525 24.18 13.78 0.44
C TRP A 525 22.70 14.11 0.62
N THR A 526 21.81 13.40 -0.08
CA THR A 526 20.36 13.62 0.05
C THR A 526 19.86 13.26 1.44
N LEU A 527 20.32 12.15 2.04
CA LEU A 527 19.97 11.80 3.41
C LEU A 527 20.47 12.86 4.40
N GLY A 528 21.70 13.36 4.25
CA GLY A 528 22.24 14.42 5.10
C GLY A 528 21.42 15.70 5.03
N VAL A 529 21.04 16.15 3.82
CA VAL A 529 20.13 17.30 3.64
C VAL A 529 18.77 17.02 4.29
N GLY A 530 18.24 15.81 4.10
CA GLY A 530 17.01 15.37 4.76
C GLY A 530 17.09 15.51 6.28
N ILE A 531 18.12 14.97 6.92
CA ILE A 531 18.34 15.05 8.37
C ILE A 531 18.41 16.51 8.84
N LEU A 532 19.14 17.38 8.13
CA LEU A 532 19.23 18.80 8.46
C LEU A 532 17.89 19.53 8.34
N LEU A 533 17.11 19.25 7.29
CA LEU A 533 15.75 19.79 7.14
C LEU A 533 14.82 19.31 8.27
N GLY A 534 15.01 18.08 8.73
CA GLY A 534 14.26 17.51 9.86
C GLY A 534 14.59 18.21 11.17
N ALA A 535 15.88 18.41 11.45
CA ALA A 535 16.35 19.15 12.62
C ALA A 535 15.84 20.60 12.64
N TRP A 536 15.82 21.26 11.47
CA TRP A 536 15.26 22.61 11.34
C TRP A 536 13.74 22.64 11.60
N TRP A 537 13.01 21.63 11.09
CA TRP A 537 11.58 21.50 11.38
C TRP A 537 11.29 21.23 12.86
N ALA A 538 12.10 20.40 13.50
CA ALA A 538 11.98 20.09 14.92
C ALA A 538 12.18 21.34 15.79
N ASP A 539 13.14 22.20 15.44
CA ASP A 539 13.34 23.48 16.14
C ASP A 539 12.10 24.37 16.04
N HIS A 540 11.56 24.50 14.83
CA HIS A 540 10.37 25.32 14.60
C HIS A 540 9.11 24.78 15.29
N SER A 541 8.98 23.45 15.42
CA SER A 541 7.75 22.81 15.91
C SER A 541 7.78 22.50 17.41
N TRP A 542 8.94 22.14 17.94
CA TRP A 542 9.11 21.65 19.31
C TRP A 542 10.10 22.49 20.12
N GLY A 543 10.67 23.55 19.54
CA GLY A 543 11.62 24.45 20.20
C GLY A 543 13.00 23.83 20.46
N ARG A 544 13.34 22.72 19.78
CA ARG A 544 14.66 22.08 19.87
C ARG A 544 15.07 21.42 18.56
N TRP A 545 16.36 21.45 18.26
CA TRP A 545 16.92 20.97 16.98
C TRP A 545 17.07 19.45 16.91
N TRP A 546 17.19 18.77 18.05
CA TRP A 546 17.43 17.32 18.13
C TRP A 546 17.05 16.80 19.52
N ALA A 547 16.45 15.61 19.61
CA ALA A 547 15.98 14.98 20.84
C ALA A 547 16.62 13.61 21.12
N PHE A 548 17.44 13.08 20.20
CA PHE A 548 17.97 11.70 20.26
C PHE A 548 16.87 10.65 20.42
N ASP A 549 15.70 10.90 19.84
CA ASP A 549 14.68 9.85 19.80
C ASP A 549 15.17 8.67 18.94
N PRO A 550 14.51 7.48 19.03
CA PRO A 550 14.93 6.33 18.25
C PRO A 550 15.04 6.60 16.75
N LYS A 551 14.12 7.34 16.13
CA LYS A 551 14.15 7.58 14.68
C LYS A 551 15.28 8.53 14.30
N GLU A 552 15.44 9.62 15.03
CA GLU A 552 16.53 10.57 14.87
C GLU A 552 17.89 9.86 14.97
N THR A 553 18.06 9.03 16.01
CA THR A 553 19.29 8.27 16.26
C THR A 553 19.59 7.29 15.14
N TRP A 554 18.60 6.50 14.70
CA TRP A 554 18.79 5.51 13.64
C TRP A 554 18.97 6.15 12.25
N ALA A 555 18.38 7.32 12.00
CA ALA A 555 18.66 8.12 10.80
C ALA A 555 20.12 8.59 10.77
N LEU A 556 20.66 9.06 11.91
CA LEU A 556 22.07 9.44 12.03
C LEU A 556 23.00 8.23 11.85
N ILE A 557 22.69 7.08 12.46
CA ILE A 557 23.46 5.84 12.26
C ILE A 557 23.48 5.45 10.78
N THR A 558 22.33 5.49 10.12
CA THR A 558 22.22 5.20 8.68
C THR A 558 23.14 6.13 7.88
N TRP A 559 23.12 7.43 8.17
CA TRP A 559 23.98 8.40 7.50
C TRP A 559 25.48 8.15 7.73
N ILE A 560 25.88 7.81 8.97
CA ILE A 560 27.27 7.45 9.32
C ILE A 560 27.72 6.18 8.58
N VAL A 561 26.86 5.16 8.43
CA VAL A 561 27.20 3.95 7.67
C VAL A 561 27.57 4.30 6.23
N TYR A 562 26.81 5.19 5.57
CA TYR A 562 27.15 5.65 4.22
C TYR A 562 28.38 6.55 4.18
N LEU A 563 28.64 7.35 5.21
CA LEU A 563 29.90 8.06 5.36
C LEU A 563 31.09 7.09 5.42
N ILE A 564 30.97 6.01 6.21
CA ILE A 564 31.98 4.95 6.30
C ILE A 564 32.20 4.29 4.93
N VAL A 565 31.13 3.98 4.19
CA VAL A 565 31.26 3.40 2.84
C VAL A 565 32.10 4.31 1.93
N ILE A 566 31.82 5.62 1.94
CA ILE A 566 32.56 6.60 1.14
C ILE A 566 34.00 6.76 1.64
N HIS A 567 34.22 6.75 2.96
CA HIS A 567 35.56 6.88 3.54
C HIS A 567 36.43 5.66 3.21
N VAL A 568 35.91 4.45 3.43
CA VAL A 568 36.56 3.17 3.09
C VAL A 568 36.89 3.10 1.59
N ARG A 569 36.05 3.69 0.73
CA ARG A 569 36.31 3.78 -0.70
C ARG A 569 37.57 4.57 -1.03
N LEU A 570 37.86 5.62 -0.26
CA LEU A 570 39.03 6.48 -0.46
C LEU A 570 40.30 5.85 0.14
N THR A 571 40.19 5.17 1.29
CA THR A 571 41.35 4.65 2.05
C THR A 571 41.79 3.25 1.65
N THR A 572 40.87 2.37 1.25
CA THR A 572 41.21 0.97 0.93
C THR A 572 41.96 0.89 -0.39
N GLY A 573 43.07 0.17 -0.50
CA GLY A 573 43.84 0.02 -1.75
C GLY A 573 43.39 -1.13 -2.66
N LYS A 574 43.16 -2.32 -2.09
CA LYS A 574 42.79 -3.56 -2.82
C LYS A 574 41.31 -3.91 -2.60
N ASN A 575 40.65 -4.50 -3.60
CA ASN A 575 39.26 -5.00 -3.51
C ASN A 575 38.20 -3.96 -3.08
N LYS A 576 38.40 -2.68 -3.41
CA LYS A 576 37.52 -1.58 -2.98
C LYS A 576 36.05 -1.79 -3.36
N GLY A 577 35.79 -2.32 -4.57
CA GLY A 577 34.43 -2.60 -5.04
C GLY A 577 33.71 -3.65 -4.20
N LEU A 578 34.40 -4.75 -3.86
CA LEU A 578 33.84 -5.81 -3.03
C LEU A 578 33.51 -5.33 -1.60
N VAL A 579 34.43 -4.62 -0.96
CA VAL A 579 34.22 -4.10 0.40
C VAL A 579 33.04 -3.13 0.43
N THR A 580 33.00 -2.19 -0.52
CA THR A 580 31.91 -1.22 -0.58
C THR A 580 30.57 -1.83 -0.96
N ALA A 581 30.55 -2.91 -1.76
CA ALA A 581 29.32 -3.64 -2.10
C ALA A 581 28.71 -4.32 -0.87
N TRP A 582 29.53 -4.98 -0.04
CA TRP A 582 29.07 -5.56 1.22
C TRP A 582 28.60 -4.49 2.21
N LEU A 583 29.34 -3.38 2.35
CA LEU A 583 28.92 -2.27 3.20
C LEU A 583 27.60 -1.64 2.73
N SER A 584 27.35 -1.58 1.42
CA SER A 584 26.06 -1.14 0.87
C SER A 584 24.92 -2.07 1.26
N VAL A 585 25.15 -3.38 1.27
CA VAL A 585 24.15 -4.37 1.69
C VAL A 585 23.82 -4.20 3.17
N VAL A 586 24.84 -4.07 4.02
CA VAL A 586 24.65 -3.81 5.46
C VAL A 586 23.91 -2.48 5.68
N GLY A 587 24.33 -1.42 4.99
CA GLY A 587 23.68 -0.10 5.09
C GLY A 587 22.22 -0.09 4.66
N PHE A 588 21.83 -0.95 3.71
CA PHE A 588 20.43 -1.12 3.34
C PHE A 588 19.60 -1.74 4.48
N PHE A 589 20.10 -2.78 5.14
CA PHE A 589 19.39 -3.37 6.29
C PHE A 589 19.32 -2.43 7.49
N VAL A 590 20.34 -1.60 7.71
CA VAL A 590 20.29 -0.52 8.71
C VAL A 590 19.20 0.51 8.35
N MET A 591 19.10 0.92 7.08
CA MET A 591 18.02 1.79 6.62
C MET A 591 16.64 1.15 6.80
N LEU A 592 16.47 -0.14 6.48
CA LEU A 592 15.21 -0.87 6.70
C LEU A 592 14.82 -0.89 8.18
N TRP A 593 15.79 -1.04 9.08
CA TRP A 593 15.54 -0.95 10.51
C TRP A 593 15.07 0.46 10.92
N THR A 594 15.69 1.51 10.38
CA THR A 594 15.23 2.90 10.60
C THR A 594 13.81 3.13 10.08
N TYR A 595 13.47 2.60 8.90
CA TYR A 595 12.18 2.84 8.25
C TYR A 595 11.03 1.99 8.83
N PHE A 596 11.25 0.69 9.08
CA PHE A 596 10.23 -0.23 9.61
C PHE A 596 10.43 -0.54 11.10
N GLY A 597 11.63 -0.92 11.50
CA GLY A 597 11.92 -1.44 12.84
C GLY A 597 11.59 -0.43 13.95
N VAL A 598 12.05 0.81 13.79
CA VAL A 598 11.81 1.86 14.79
C VAL A 598 10.32 2.18 14.93
N ASN A 599 9.56 2.21 13.83
CA ASN A 599 8.13 2.53 13.85
C ASN A 599 7.30 1.44 14.52
N LEU A 600 7.71 0.17 14.38
CA LEU A 600 6.93 -0.98 14.83
C LEU A 600 7.31 -1.46 16.24
N LEU A 601 8.53 -1.19 16.71
CA LEU A 601 9.09 -1.82 17.91
C LEU A 601 9.51 -0.83 19.01
N LEU A 602 9.64 0.46 18.72
CA LEU A 602 10.15 1.45 19.68
C LEU A 602 9.15 2.60 19.91
N PRO A 603 8.89 3.00 21.17
CA PRO A 603 8.08 4.17 21.46
C PRO A 603 8.81 5.45 21.03
N GLY A 604 8.10 6.39 20.41
CA GLY A 604 8.68 7.68 20.00
C GLY A 604 7.65 8.71 19.52
N LEU A 605 8.01 10.00 19.58
CA LEU A 605 7.19 11.15 19.16
C LEU A 605 6.86 11.16 17.66
N HIS A 606 7.43 10.23 16.90
CA HIS A 606 7.22 10.04 15.48
C HIS A 606 6.36 8.81 15.15
N ALA A 607 5.72 8.18 16.13
CA ALA A 607 4.74 7.13 15.90
C ALA A 607 3.44 7.71 15.31
N TYR A 608 3.52 8.21 14.06
CA TYR A 608 2.37 8.57 13.23
C TYR A 608 2.10 7.45 12.22
N ALA A 609 2.17 6.20 12.67
CA ALA A 609 1.86 5.04 11.85
C ALA A 609 0.35 4.90 11.66
#